data_AF-A0A4Q0GJN8-F1
#
_entry.id   AF-A0A4Q0GJN8-F1
#
_cell.length_a   1.000
_cell.length_b   1.000
_cell.length_c   1.000
_cell.angle_alpha   90.00
_cell.angle_beta   90.00
_cell.angle_gamma   90.00
#
_symmetry.space_group_name_H-M   'P 1'
#
loop_
_entity.id
_entity.type
_entity.pdbx_description
1 polymer ?
#
loop_
_entity_poly.entity_id
_entity_poly.type
_entity_poly.pdbx_seq_one_letter_code
_entity_poly.pdbx_strand_id
1 'polypeptide(L)' 'MAVAGQTDDQSTELLFEGSLLTLAKKVQAMKRPERRGLRLSLPDRHVRPHTFQDDALSALIDGLPRL' A
#
# COMPACT_ATOMS: atom_id res chain seq x y z
N MET A 1 -11.26 19.68 21.92
CA MET A 1 -11.70 18.67 20.93
C MET A 1 -10.57 18.43 19.95
N ALA A 2 -9.98 17.23 19.94
CA ALA A 2 -9.08 16.79 18.88
C ALA A 2 -9.24 15.26 18.76
N VAL A 3 -10.03 14.83 17.78
CA VAL A 3 -10.23 13.43 17.44
C VAL A 3 -9.26 13.14 16.30
N ALA A 4 -8.05 12.68 16.62
CA ALA A 4 -7.08 12.29 15.60
C ALA A 4 -6.20 11.18 16.14
N GLY A 5 -6.67 9.95 15.94
CA GLY A 5 -5.99 8.76 16.38
C GLY A 5 -6.99 7.64 16.39
N GLN A 6 -7.58 7.35 15.23
CA GLN A 6 -8.05 6.00 14.98
C GLN A 6 -6.81 5.13 15.15
N THR A 7 -6.70 4.56 16.35
CA THR A 7 -5.81 3.47 16.67
C THR A 7 -6.05 2.43 15.58
N ASP A 8 -5.08 2.30 14.67
CA ASP A 8 -4.98 1.25 13.67
C ASP A 8 -4.70 -0.05 14.45
N ASP A 9 -5.69 -0.49 15.22
CA ASP A 9 -5.70 -1.72 16.02
C ASP A 9 -6.01 -2.90 15.08
N GLN A 10 -5.19 -3.02 14.03
CA GLN A 10 -5.07 -4.22 13.24
C GLN A 10 -3.57 -4.47 13.17
N SER A 11 -3.12 -5.60 13.71
CA SER A 11 -1.75 -6.08 13.61
C SER A 11 -1.35 -6.21 12.14
N THR A 12 -0.96 -5.10 11.54
CA THR A 12 -0.64 -5.00 10.13
C THR A 12 0.81 -5.43 10.00
N GLU A 13 1.03 -6.68 9.60
CA GLU A 13 2.36 -7.21 9.37
C GLU A 13 3.01 -6.45 8.20
N LEU A 14 4.17 -5.84 8.46
CA LEU A 14 4.94 -5.16 7.42
C LEU A 14 5.71 -6.21 6.62
N LEU A 15 5.16 -6.59 5.47
CA LEU A 15 5.76 -7.63 4.61
C LEU A 15 7.00 -7.14 3.84
N PHE A 16 7.01 -5.86 3.44
CA PHE A 16 8.09 -5.29 2.63
C PHE A 16 8.29 -3.80 2.92
N GLU A 17 9.54 -3.34 2.91
CA GLU A 17 9.94 -1.94 2.98
C GLU A 17 10.77 -1.55 1.74
N GLY A 18 10.63 -0.31 1.26
CA GLY A 18 11.40 0.19 0.12
C GLY A 18 10.72 1.35 -0.61
N SER A 19 11.26 1.72 -1.78
CA SER A 19 10.65 2.76 -2.61
C SER A 19 9.32 2.29 -3.21
N LEU A 20 8.40 3.23 -3.43
CA LEU A 20 7.07 2.99 -4.00
C LEU A 20 7.14 2.13 -5.26
N LEU A 21 8.00 2.51 -6.20
CA LEU A 21 8.13 1.83 -7.49
C LEU A 21 8.59 0.37 -7.31
N THR A 22 9.52 0.13 -6.40
CA THR A 22 10.02 -1.23 -6.12
C THR A 22 8.93 -2.09 -5.49
N LEU A 23 8.21 -1.54 -4.50
CA LEU A 23 7.10 -2.26 -3.85
C LEU A 23 5.95 -2.53 -4.81
N ALA A 24 5.60 -1.54 -5.65
CA ALA A 24 4.56 -1.69 -6.64
C ALA A 24 4.94 -2.73 -7.71
N LYS A 25 6.20 -2.79 -8.16
CA LYS A 25 6.68 -3.87 -9.03
C LYS A 25 6.61 -5.26 -8.38
N LYS A 26 6.92 -5.37 -7.07
CA LYS A 26 6.78 -6.64 -6.34
C LYS A 26 5.33 -7.11 -6.32
N VAL A 27 4.39 -6.22 -5.99
CA VAL A 27 2.95 -6.53 -5.99
C VAL A 27 2.44 -6.83 -7.40
N GLN A 28 2.99 -6.17 -8.43
CA GLN A 28 2.69 -6.47 -9.83
C GLN A 28 3.09 -7.89 -10.24
N ALA A 29 4.21 -8.40 -9.72
CA ALA A 29 4.69 -9.76 -9.98
C ALA A 29 3.88 -10.85 -9.26
N MET A 30 3.11 -10.51 -8.22
CA MET A 30 2.24 -11.44 -7.49
C MET A 30 0.97 -11.77 -8.30
N LYS A 31 0.42 -12.98 -8.08
CA LYS A 31 -0.85 -13.37 -8.70
C LYS A 31 -1.99 -12.54 -8.09
N ARG A 32 -3.00 -12.20 -8.89
CA ARG A 32 -4.18 -11.43 -8.43
C ARG A 32 -4.78 -11.88 -7.08
N PRO A 33 -4.99 -13.19 -6.78
CA PRO A 33 -5.52 -13.59 -5.48
C PRO A 33 -4.58 -13.25 -4.31
N GLU A 34 -3.27 -13.24 -4.52
CA GLU A 34 -2.26 -12.94 -3.49
C GLU A 34 -2.17 -11.43 -3.20
N ARG A 35 -2.72 -10.58 -4.07
CA ARG A 35 -2.78 -9.13 -3.89
C ARG A 35 -3.92 -8.70 -2.95
N ARG A 36 -4.94 -9.55 -2.78
CA ARG A 36 -6.10 -9.23 -1.93
C ARG A 36 -5.65 -9.12 -0.48
N GLY A 37 -6.03 -8.02 0.17
CA GLY A 37 -5.64 -7.74 1.56
C GLY A 37 -4.24 -7.12 1.70
N LEU A 38 -3.48 -6.93 0.62
CA LEU A 38 -2.24 -6.15 0.69
C LEU A 38 -2.55 -4.66 0.75
N ARG A 39 -1.79 -3.94 1.58
CA ARG A 39 -1.81 -2.49 1.72
C ARG A 39 -0.42 -1.96 1.36
N LEU A 40 -0.38 -0.93 0.52
CA LEU A 40 0.84 -0.21 0.22
C LEU A 40 0.72 1.20 0.78
N SER A 41 1.49 1.50 1.82
CA SER A 41 1.47 2.81 2.50
C SER A 41 2.70 3.61 2.13
N LEU A 42 2.50 4.87 1.76
CA LEU A 42 3.55 5.86 1.63
C LEU A 42 3.65 6.63 2.95
N PRO A 43 4.68 6.37 3.78
CA PRO A 43 4.90 7.18 4.96
C PRO A 43 5.41 8.55 4.53
N ASP A 44 4.49 9.50 4.35
CA ASP A 44 4.86 10.91 4.35
C ASP A 44 5.02 11.34 5.81
N ARG A 45 6.16 11.92 6.17
CA ARG A 45 6.41 12.39 7.53
C ARG A 45 5.63 13.67 7.86
N HIS A 46 5.07 14.34 6.85
CA HIS A 46 4.35 15.61 7.00
C HIS A 46 2.84 15.49 6.78
N VAL A 47 2.36 14.36 6.24
CA VAL A 47 0.95 14.14 5.89
C VAL A 47 0.53 12.75 6.36
N ARG A 48 -0.76 12.52 6.60
CA ARG A 48 -1.25 11.15 6.88
C ARG A 48 -0.75 10.20 5.78
N PRO A 49 -0.22 9.02 6.13
CA PRO A 49 0.30 8.08 5.16
C PRO A 49 -0.78 7.74 4.13
N HIS A 50 -0.44 7.90 2.86
CA HIS A 50 -1.35 7.56 1.79
C HIS A 50 -1.27 6.06 1.57
N THR A 51 -2.35 5.35 1.92
CA THR A 51 -2.43 3.90 1.81
C THR A 51 -3.29 3.50 0.62
N PHE A 52 -2.71 2.72 -0.30
CA PHE A 52 -3.42 2.04 -1.37
C PHE A 52 -3.81 0.63 -0.92
N GLN A 53 -5.07 0.25 -1.13
CA GLN A 53 -5.60 -1.08 -0.81
C GLN A 53 -6.60 -1.51 -1.89
N ASP A 54 -6.81 -2.82 -2.04
CA ASP A 54 -7.85 -3.43 -2.89
C ASP A 54 -7.89 -2.85 -4.31
N ASP A 55 -8.97 -2.16 -4.69
CA ASP A 55 -9.14 -1.60 -6.04
C ASP A 55 -8.18 -0.46 -6.33
N ALA A 56 -7.88 0.38 -5.33
CA ALA A 56 -6.91 1.47 -5.50
C ALA A 56 -5.48 0.92 -5.68
N LEU A 57 -5.13 -0.15 -4.96
CA LEU A 57 -3.87 -0.85 -5.18
C LEU A 57 -3.85 -1.51 -6.55
N SER A 58 -4.94 -2.16 -6.96
CA SER A 58 -5.03 -2.80 -8.28
C SER A 58 -4.87 -1.78 -9.41
N ALA A 59 -5.55 -0.64 -9.33
CA ALA A 59 -5.44 0.45 -10.31
C ALA A 59 -4.02 1.05 -10.37
N LEU A 60 -3.38 1.26 -9.21
CA LEU A 60 -1.99 1.72 -9.15
C LEU A 60 -1.05 0.76 -9.90
N ILE A 61 -1.23 -0.54 -9.68
CA ILE A 61 -0.38 -1.60 -10.23
C ILE A 61 -0.60 -1.77 -11.74
N ASP A 62 -1.85 -1.70 -12.19
CA ASP A 62 -2.22 -1.83 -13.60
C ASP A 62 -1.78 -0.61 -14.43
N GLY A 63 -1.70 0.57 -13.79
CA GLY A 63 -1.22 1.82 -14.40
C GLY A 63 0.30 1.95 -14.52
N LEU A 64 1.09 1.03 -13.96
CA LEU A 64 2.55 1.08 -14.08
C LEU A 64 3.01 0.75 -15.51
N PRO A 65 3.95 1.53 -16.08
CA PRO A 65 4.50 1.22 -17.40
C PRO A 65 5.20 -0.15 -17.37
N ARG A 66 4.82 -1.01 -18.31
CA ARG A 66 5.53 -2.27 -18.57
C ARG A 66 6.81 -1.92 -19.33
N LEU A 67 7.95 -1.99 -18.66
CA LEU A 67 9.26 -1.95 -19.29
C LEU A 67 9.51 -3.24 -20.07
#